data_AF-F2U259-F1
#
_entry.id   AF-F2U259-F1
#
_cell.length_a   1.000
_cell.length_b   1.000
_cell.length_c   1.000
_cell.angle_alpha   90.00
_cell.angle_beta   90.00
_cell.angle_gamma   90.00
#
_symmetry.space_group_name_H-M   'P 1'
#
loop_
_entity.id
_entity.type
_entity.pdbx_description
1 polymer ?
#
loop_
_entity_poly.entity_id
_entity_poly.type
_entity_poly.pdbx_seq_one_letter_code
_entity_poly.pdbx_strand_id
1 'polypeptide(L)' 'MYTSLRERVQNEQEGYYLSTAEKGFGVVSARSEAGVLMKPVALMEMECPKTRARPLLCAFLEVR' A
#
# COMPACT_ATOMS: atom_id res chain seq x y z
N MET A 1 9.59 0.85 -8.84
CA MET A 1 8.69 1.33 -7.77
C MET A 1 8.71 0.31 -6.64
N TYR A 2 8.96 0.71 -5.39
CA TYR A 2 8.99 -0.22 -4.24
C TYR A 2 7.93 0.21 -3.22
N THR A 3 7.15 -0.73 -2.72
CA THR A 3 6.09 -0.48 -1.74
C THR A 3 6.28 -1.39 -0.53
N SER A 4 6.10 -0.83 0.66
CA SER A 4 6.05 -1.56 1.92
C SER A 4 4.59 -1.61 2.38
N LEU A 5 4.12 -2.82 2.63
CA LEU A 5 2.77 -3.10 3.11
C LEU A 5 2.83 -3.47 4.59
N ARG A 6 1.76 -3.14 5.30
CA ARG A 6 1.43 -3.70 6.58
C ARG A 6 0.24 -4.61 6.35
N GLU A 7 0.43 -5.90 6.54
CA GLU A 7 -0.60 -6.90 6.35
C GLU A 7 -0.78 -7.75 7.60
N ARG A 8 -1.94 -8.40 7.69
CA ARG A 8 -2.22 -9.40 8.72
C ARG A 8 -1.91 -10.77 8.14
N VAL A 9 -1.01 -11.49 8.80
CA VAL A 9 -0.71 -12.89 8.49
C VAL A 9 -1.73 -13.77 9.21
N GLN A 10 -2.46 -14.58 8.45
CA GLN A 10 -3.27 -15.68 8.96
C GLN A 10 -2.54 -16.98 8.65
N ASN A 11 -2.29 -17.77 9.69
CA ASN A 11 -1.62 -19.05 9.55
C ASN A 11 -2.68 -20.15 9.49
N GLU A 12 -2.78 -20.81 8.33
CA GLU A 12 -3.63 -21.98 8.13
C GLU A 12 -2.76 -23.24 8.02
N GLN A 13 -3.36 -24.41 8.14
CA GLN A 13 -2.64 -25.69 8.15
C GLN A 13 -1.80 -25.92 6.87
N GLU A 14 -2.15 -25.26 5.76
CA GLU A 14 -1.47 -25.38 4.45
C GLU A 14 -0.75 -24.10 3.99
N GLY A 15 -0.62 -23.06 4.82
CA GLY A 15 0.15 -21.88 4.43
C GLY A 15 -0.21 -20.56 5.13
N TYR A 16 0.37 -19.48 4.62
CA TYR A 16 0.14 -18.13 5.10
C TYR A 16 -0.71 -17.34 4.12
N TYR A 17 -1.84 -16.81 4.59
CA TYR A 17 -2.64 -15.84 3.85
C TYR A 17 -2.37 -14.44 4.40
N LEU A 18 -2.17 -13.49 3.49
CA LEU A 18 -1.96 -12.09 3.81
C LEU A 18 -3.24 -11.32 3.51
N SER A 19 -3.73 -10.56 4.48
CA SER A 19 -4.90 -9.70 4.31
C SER A 19 -4.61 -8.26 4.73
N THR A 20 -5.06 -7.32 3.91
CA THR A 20 -5.05 -5.88 4.20
C THR A 20 -6.46 -5.31 4.34
N ALA A 21 -7.49 -6.14 4.39
CA ALA A 21 -8.90 -5.72 4.43
C ALA A 21 -9.31 -5.05 5.77
N GLU A 22 -8.48 -5.19 6.80
CA GLU A 22 -8.75 -4.62 8.12
C GLU A 22 -8.19 -3.17 8.21
N LYS A 23 -8.92 -2.30 8.93
CA LYS A 23 -8.51 -0.90 9.14
C LYS A 23 -7.15 -0.85 9.83
N GLY A 24 -6.21 -0.09 9.25
CA GLY A 24 -4.84 0.04 9.76
C GLY A 24 -3.83 -0.89 9.11
N PHE A 25 -4.28 -1.71 8.15
CA PHE A 25 -3.45 -2.47 7.21
C PHE A 25 -3.52 -1.83 5.81
N GLY A 26 -2.52 -2.11 4.96
CA GLY A 26 -2.37 -1.49 3.64
C GLY A 26 -0.96 -0.96 3.41
N VAL A 27 -0.80 -0.04 2.45
CA VAL A 27 0.51 0.55 2.13
C VAL A 27 0.93 1.53 3.23
N VAL A 28 2.08 1.26 3.85
CA VAL A 28 2.70 2.13 4.86
C VAL A 28 3.81 3.01 4.27
N SER A 29 4.44 2.58 3.17
CA SER A 29 5.44 3.38 2.48
C SER A 29 5.50 3.03 1.00
N ALA A 30 5.73 4.03 0.16
CA ALA A 30 5.94 3.82 -1.28
C ALA A 30 7.08 4.71 -1.76
N ARG A 31 7.90 4.17 -2.68
CA ARG A 31 8.93 4.91 -3.41
C ARG A 31 8.54 5.00 -4.88
N SER A 32 8.55 6.22 -5.41
CA SER A 32 8.38 6.45 -6.85
C SER A 32 9.53 5.82 -7.63
N GLU A 33 9.39 5.73 -8.95
CA GLU A 33 10.46 5.25 -9.83
C GLU A 33 11.75 6.09 -9.72
N ALA A 34 11.60 7.37 -9.36
CA ALA A 34 12.72 8.26 -9.05
C ALA A 34 13.39 7.99 -7.68
N GLY A 35 13.01 6.91 -6.98
CA GLY A 35 13.56 6.47 -5.69
C GLY A 35 13.09 7.29 -4.47
N VAL A 36 12.18 8.24 -4.68
CA VAL A 36 11.74 9.19 -3.65
C VAL A 36 10.55 8.65 -2.88
N LEU A 37 10.56 8.84 -1.57
CA LEU A 37 9.44 8.53 -0.69
C LEU A 37 8.22 9.37 -1.07
N MET A 38 7.12 8.68 -1.36
CA MET A 38 5.84 9.28 -1.66
C MET A 38 5.10 9.63 -0.35
N LYS A 39 4.27 10.67 -0.40
CA LYS A 39 3.47 11.12 0.74
C LYS A 39 2.03 10.61 0.60
N PRO A 40 1.42 10.03 1.64
CA PRO A 40 0.01 9.70 1.62
C PRO A 40 -0.82 10.98 1.57
N VAL A 41 -1.74 11.08 0.60
CA VAL A 41 -2.64 12.22 0.45
C VAL A 41 -4.09 11.82 0.73
N ALA A 42 -4.48 10.63 0.26
CA ALA A 42 -5.78 10.04 0.55
C ALA A 42 -5.62 8.54 0.81
N LEU A 43 -6.71 7.87 1.20
CA LEU A 43 -6.72 6.44 1.55
C LEU A 43 -6.12 5.56 0.44
N MET A 44 -6.36 5.92 -0.83
CA MET A 44 -5.88 5.20 -2.01
C MET A 44 -4.90 6.01 -2.85
N GLU A 45 -4.39 7.14 -2.35
CA GLU A 45 -3.55 8.04 -3.15
C GLU A 45 -2.25 8.39 -2.44
N MET A 46 -1.15 8.29 -3.19
CA MET A 46 0.16 8.77 -2.78
C MET A 46 0.62 9.84 -3.76
N GLU A 47 1.19 10.93 -3.26
CA GLU A 47 1.80 11.97 -4.10
C GLU A 47 3.33 11.83 -4.08
N CYS A 48 3.93 11.85 -5.27
CA CYS A 48 5.37 11.98 -5.39
C CYS A 48 5.78 13.46 -5.26
N PRO A 49 6.61 13.84 -4.27
CA PRO A 49 6.95 15.25 -4.05
C PRO A 49 7.80 15.87 -5.17
N LYS A 50 8.48 15.06 -6.00
CA LYS A 50 9.28 15.53 -7.13
C LYS A 50 8.43 15.84 -8.37
N THR A 51 7.57 14.90 -8.75
CA THR A 51 6.80 15.00 -10.00
C THR A 51 5.39 15.53 -9.78
N ARG A 52 4.95 15.62 -8.51
CA ARG A 52 3.56 15.88 -8.11
C ARG A 52 2.55 14.89 -8.69
N ALA A 53 3.03 13.76 -9.23
CA ALA A 53 2.18 12.69 -9.72
C ALA A 53 1.46 12.02 -8.53
N ARG A 54 0.18 11.72 -8.72
CA ARG A 54 -0.70 11.08 -7.73
C ARG A 54 -1.19 9.73 -8.22
N PRO A 55 -0.34 8.69 -8.28
CA PRO A 55 -0.80 7.36 -8.63
C PRO A 55 -1.74 6.82 -7.54
N LEU A 56 -2.77 6.11 -8.01
CA LEU A 56 -3.64 5.31 -7.14
C LEU A 56 -2.84 4.09 -6.63
N LEU A 57 -2.89 3.86 -5.33
CA LEU A 57 -2.44 2.61 -4.74
C LEU A 57 -3.59 1.61 -4.77
N CYS A 58 -3.35 0.41 -5.29
CA CYS A 58 -4.28 -0.71 -5.22
C CYS A 58 -4.49 -1.28 -3.78
N ALA A 59 -4.19 -0.50 -2.74
CA ALA A 59 -4.20 -0.95 -1.35
C ALA A 59 -5.61 -1.12 -0.77
N PHE A 60 -6.63 -0.58 -1.44
CA PHE A 60 -8.02 -0.54 -1.00
C PHE A 60 -8.97 -0.81 -2.17
N LEU A 61 -8.73 -1.85 -2.96
CA LEU A 61 -9.87 -2.44 -3.68
C LEU A 61 -10.71 -3.13 -2.62
N GLU A 62 -11.80 -2.47 -2.21
CA GLU A 62 -12.89 -3.09 -1.46
C GLU A 62 -13.22 -4.42 -2.14
N VAL A 63 -12.81 -5.53 -1.52
CA VAL A 63 -13.42 -6.83 -1.79
C VAL A 63 -14.83 -6.70 -1.20
N ARG A 64 -15.77 -6.31 -2.07
CA ARG A 64 -17.20 -6.50 -1.81
C ARG A 64 -17.53 -7.97 -1.72
#